data_AF-A0A1F8R5B4-F1
#
_entry.id   AF-A0A1F8R5B4-F1
#
_cell.length_a   1.000
_cell.length_b   1.000
_cell.length_c   1.000
_cell.angle_alpha   90.00
_cell.angle_beta   90.00
_cell.angle_gamma   90.00
#
_symmetry.space_group_name_H-M   'P 1'
#
loop_
_entity.id
_entity.type
_entity.pdbx_description
1 polymer ?
#
loop_
_entity_poly.entity_id
_entity_poly.type
_entity_poly.pdbx_seq_one_letter_code
_entity_poly.pdbx_strand_id
1 'polypeptide(L)'
;MLKSLNFQDLRKKAGSAIDHRVRIITAGMGLDELRAVVRGDPPTEKPNPRYKVHTTSFLFHIRPRYYEKGSTILSHTFRLGFFTSFFFFVELFTGLILMVYYTPSPEGAYQSILELESNVFFGQLMRDMHRLGAEAMVIFTVLHMLRTYLTGSYKKDRSFTWLTGVILLFVTLALSFSGYLLPWDQLAYWAVTIGTSMAEAVPIFGEQANLLLRGAPDIGAGGLLRFYLGHVVLLPLLAVLVISVHYYKVAREHGISLPAKYEEGNVPADVKKNAKGRLDFIPDLLSHEVFLTALGLLAVTAGIVALGYSAPLESHANPQQTPLDTKAPWYFWWLQGMLKLGDKTLMGVILPGIMTLLLVALPYIDRNPYRSLFKRPYAVAIGILAVMLLVTLSYMGLPIYNIETPAATRIVQDLAPEEGPGPLYDVPFDQLQPGVYIVSENPPDELCPQIDFGCPVFTEVFHQFNDDVIYAATQEGLPPYQQLPNADAVMLVEDWQKDLRKVTMRITWDDVESGKSTTYEKHVFLHRNSGGE
;
A
#
# COMPACT_ATOMS: atom_id res chain seq x y z
N MET A 1 34.87 -52.19 35.94
CA MET A 1 35.65 -52.06 34.69
C MET A 1 35.18 -50.81 33.93
N LEU A 2 35.52 -49.62 34.44
CA LEU A 2 35.19 -48.34 33.78
C LEU A 2 36.42 -47.93 32.95
N LYS A 3 36.36 -48.13 31.63
CA LYS A 3 37.39 -47.62 30.72
C LYS A 3 37.42 -46.10 30.86
N SER A 4 38.59 -45.54 31.17
CA SER A 4 38.85 -44.11 31.11
C SER A 4 38.50 -43.62 29.69
N LEU A 5 37.41 -42.87 29.57
CA LEU A 5 37.07 -42.21 28.32
C LEU A 5 38.21 -41.23 28.00
N ASN A 6 38.97 -41.54 26.96
CA ASN A 6 40.00 -40.65 26.44
C ASN A 6 39.33 -39.32 26.06
N PHE A 7 39.89 -38.19 26.48
CA PHE A 7 39.37 -36.86 26.17
C PHE A 7 39.19 -36.64 24.65
N GLN A 8 40.02 -37.30 23.84
CA GLN A 8 39.88 -37.30 22.37
C GLN A 8 38.61 -38.03 21.90
N ASP A 9 38.22 -39.12 22.55
CA ASP A 9 36.99 -39.86 22.22
C ASP A 9 35.73 -39.07 22.64
N LEU A 10 35.79 -38.38 23.77
CA LEU A 10 34.73 -37.46 24.20
C LEU A 10 34.57 -36.30 23.20
N ARG A 11 35.67 -35.70 22.75
CA ARG A 11 35.65 -34.64 21.74
C ARG A 11 35.10 -35.12 20.39
N LYS A 12 35.48 -36.32 19.94
CA LYS A 12 34.94 -36.92 18.70
C LYS A 12 33.44 -37.22 18.82
N LYS A 13 33.00 -37.79 19.93
CA LYS A 13 31.57 -38.05 20.19
C LYS A 13 30.76 -36.76 20.25
N ALA A 14 31.26 -35.74 20.94
CA ALA A 14 30.63 -34.42 20.99
C ALA A 14 30.55 -33.78 19.60
N GLY A 15 31.64 -33.80 18.82
CA GLY A 15 31.66 -33.29 17.44
C GLY A 15 30.67 -34.00 16.53
N SER A 16 30.59 -35.33 16.60
CA SER A 16 29.61 -36.12 15.84
C SER A 16 28.17 -35.85 16.28
N ALA A 17 27.91 -35.66 17.58
CA ALA A 17 26.59 -35.32 18.08
C ALA A 17 26.14 -33.92 17.62
N ILE A 18 27.06 -32.94 17.62
CA ILE A 18 26.82 -31.60 17.08
C ILE A 18 26.55 -31.67 15.58
N ASP A 19 27.40 -32.34 14.80
CA ASP A 19 27.21 -32.50 13.36
C ASP A 19 25.87 -33.17 13.03
N HIS A 20 25.49 -34.21 13.77
CA HIS A 20 24.20 -34.87 13.61
C HIS A 20 23.02 -33.92 13.85
N ARG A 21 23.05 -33.11 14.93
CA ARG A 21 22.01 -32.10 15.21
C ARG A 21 21.96 -31.04 14.13
N VAL A 22 23.12 -30.56 13.68
CA VAL A 22 23.21 -29.56 12.59
C VAL A 22 22.58 -30.13 11.32
N ARG A 23 22.90 -31.37 10.94
CA ARG A 23 22.29 -32.01 9.76
C ARG A 23 20.78 -32.15 9.85
N ILE A 24 20.22 -32.38 11.05
CA ILE A 24 18.77 -32.42 11.23
C ILE A 24 18.18 -31.03 10.94
N ILE A 25 18.76 -29.97 11.53
CA ILE A 25 18.26 -28.59 11.40
C ILE A 25 18.39 -28.08 9.96
N THR A 26 19.51 -28.35 9.31
CA THR A 26 19.79 -27.87 7.95
C THR A 26 19.27 -28.79 6.85
N ALA A 27 18.49 -29.80 7.22
CA ALA A 27 18.00 -30.83 6.32
C ALA A 27 19.12 -31.52 5.50
N GLY A 28 20.30 -31.73 6.10
CA GLY A 28 21.32 -32.62 5.58
C GLY A 28 22.72 -32.02 5.40
N MET A 29 22.93 -30.72 5.64
CA MET A 29 24.26 -30.11 5.62
C MET A 29 24.96 -30.26 6.98
N GLY A 30 26.17 -30.81 6.97
CA GLY A 30 27.01 -30.89 8.17
C GLY A 30 27.59 -29.54 8.58
N LEU A 31 28.22 -29.51 9.75
CA LEU A 31 28.84 -28.29 10.28
C LEU A 31 30.00 -27.79 9.40
N ASP A 32 30.79 -28.72 8.84
CA ASP A 32 31.90 -28.37 7.96
C ASP A 32 31.42 -27.89 6.59
N GLU A 33 30.31 -28.44 6.08
CA GLU A 33 29.68 -27.95 4.86
C GLU A 33 29.11 -26.54 5.05
N LEU A 34 28.50 -26.23 6.20
CA LEU A 34 28.05 -24.87 6.48
C LEU A 34 29.20 -23.86 6.48
N ARG A 35 30.35 -24.21 7.07
CA ARG A 35 31.54 -23.36 7.03
C ARG A 35 32.06 -23.18 5.61
N ALA A 36 32.05 -24.26 4.81
CA ALA A 36 32.42 -24.21 3.41
C ALA A 36 31.49 -23.30 2.59
N VAL A 37 30.18 -23.39 2.81
CA VAL A 37 29.15 -22.51 2.21
C VAL A 37 29.43 -21.04 2.52
N VAL A 38 29.71 -20.71 3.79
CA VAL A 38 30.00 -19.33 4.21
C VAL A 38 31.31 -18.80 3.60
N ARG A 39 32.32 -19.67 3.43
CA ARG A 39 33.61 -19.31 2.81
C ARG A 39 33.58 -19.28 1.28
N GLY A 40 32.50 -19.76 0.65
CA GLY A 40 32.43 -19.93 -0.81
C GLY A 40 33.29 -21.09 -1.33
N ASP A 41 33.65 -22.05 -0.46
CA ASP A 41 34.44 -23.21 -0.85
C ASP A 41 33.60 -24.21 -1.68
N PRO A 42 34.25 -25.07 -2.48
CA PRO A 42 33.59 -26.22 -3.09
C PRO A 42 32.92 -27.15 -2.05
N PRO A 43 31.88 -27.93 -2.43
CA PRO A 43 31.22 -28.86 -1.52
C PRO A 43 32.21 -29.84 -0.88
N THR A 44 32.13 -30.02 0.44
CA THR A 44 33.05 -30.88 1.19
C THR A 44 32.68 -32.35 1.13
N GLU A 45 31.45 -32.66 0.72
CA GLU A 45 30.89 -34.02 0.69
C GLU A 45 30.31 -34.40 -0.68
N LYS A 46 30.26 -35.72 -0.96
CA LYS A 46 29.58 -36.30 -2.12
C LYS A 46 28.58 -37.37 -1.65
N PRO A 47 27.34 -37.40 -2.18
CA PRO A 47 26.74 -36.47 -3.14
C PRO A 47 26.58 -35.05 -2.56
N ASN A 48 26.53 -34.02 -3.42
CA ASN A 48 26.54 -32.61 -2.99
C ASN A 48 25.44 -32.33 -1.95
N PRO A 49 25.80 -32.06 -0.69
CA PRO A 49 24.83 -31.86 0.39
C PRO A 49 23.96 -30.64 0.16
N ARG A 50 24.44 -29.62 -0.57
CA ARG A 50 23.69 -28.41 -0.92
C ARG A 50 22.45 -28.72 -1.76
N TYR A 51 22.52 -29.73 -2.64
CA TYR A 51 21.35 -30.18 -3.41
C TYR A 51 20.43 -31.11 -2.62
N LYS A 52 20.95 -31.85 -1.64
CA LYS A 52 20.17 -32.73 -0.77
C LYS A 52 19.11 -31.93 0.00
N VAL A 53 19.47 -30.73 0.47
CA VAL A 53 18.57 -29.79 1.16
C VAL A 53 17.28 -29.54 0.37
N HIS A 54 17.37 -29.39 -0.96
CA HIS A 54 16.21 -29.15 -1.83
C HIS A 54 15.28 -30.37 -1.99
N THR A 55 15.67 -31.54 -1.49
CA THR A 55 14.84 -32.76 -1.50
C THR A 55 14.35 -33.16 -0.12
N THR A 56 15.07 -32.77 0.93
CA THR A 56 14.78 -33.14 2.33
C THR A 56 14.05 -32.06 3.10
N SER A 57 14.18 -30.78 2.71
CA SER A 57 13.46 -29.66 3.32
C SER A 57 12.24 -29.28 2.50
N PHE A 58 11.08 -29.19 3.15
CA PHE A 58 9.86 -28.65 2.55
C PHE A 58 10.06 -27.23 2.00
N LEU A 59 10.72 -26.35 2.78
CA LEU A 59 10.94 -24.95 2.41
C LEU A 59 11.89 -24.81 1.20
N PHE A 60 12.96 -25.61 1.12
CA PHE A 60 13.86 -25.57 -0.03
C PHE A 60 13.35 -26.38 -1.22
N HIS A 61 12.33 -27.22 -1.03
CA HIS A 61 11.72 -27.98 -2.12
C HIS A 61 11.00 -27.08 -3.13
N ILE A 62 10.38 -25.99 -2.64
CA ILE A 62 9.69 -25.00 -3.50
C ILE A 62 10.67 -24.07 -4.22
N ARG A 63 11.93 -23.99 -3.78
CA ARG A 63 12.99 -23.20 -4.43
C ARG A 63 13.76 -24.05 -5.46
N PRO A 64 14.21 -23.47 -6.58
CA PRO A 64 15.03 -24.19 -7.54
C PRO A 64 16.44 -24.41 -6.99
N ARG A 65 17.09 -25.47 -7.45
CA ARG A 65 18.47 -25.82 -7.04
C ARG A 65 19.52 -24.87 -7.64
N TYR A 66 19.23 -24.34 -8.82
CA TYR A 66 20.09 -23.42 -9.55
C TYR A 66 19.23 -22.51 -10.43
N TYR A 67 19.80 -21.38 -10.82
CA TYR A 67 19.25 -20.46 -11.83
C TYR A 67 20.22 -20.34 -13.01
N GLU A 68 19.71 -19.93 -14.17
CA GLU A 68 20.59 -19.53 -15.27
C GLU A 68 21.20 -18.16 -14.96
N LYS A 69 22.52 -18.00 -15.12
CA LYS A 69 23.26 -16.77 -14.79
C LYS A 69 22.70 -15.52 -15.45
N GLY A 70 22.21 -15.63 -16.69
CA GLY A 70 21.61 -14.50 -17.40
C GLY A 70 20.27 -14.06 -16.80
N SER A 71 19.56 -14.94 -16.09
CA SER A 71 18.28 -14.63 -15.45
C SER A 71 18.44 -13.84 -14.16
N THR A 72 19.61 -13.93 -13.51
CA THR A 72 19.90 -13.29 -12.22
C THR A 72 20.41 -11.86 -12.33
N ILE A 73 20.54 -11.34 -13.55
CA ILE A 73 20.97 -9.95 -13.81
C ILE A 73 19.96 -8.98 -13.19
N LEU A 74 20.44 -8.07 -12.34
CA LEU A 74 19.59 -7.12 -11.63
C LEU A 74 18.78 -6.24 -12.59
N SER A 75 19.42 -5.67 -13.62
CA SER A 75 18.72 -4.84 -14.62
C SER A 75 17.67 -5.58 -15.44
N HIS A 76 17.70 -6.92 -15.45
CA HIS A 76 16.68 -7.71 -16.14
C HIS A 76 15.46 -7.92 -15.27
N THR A 77 15.63 -8.37 -14.02
CA THR A 77 14.51 -8.76 -13.13
C THR A 77 14.10 -7.69 -12.12
N PHE A 78 15.01 -6.77 -11.80
CA PHE A 78 14.97 -5.87 -10.64
C PHE A 78 14.63 -6.57 -9.32
N ARG A 79 14.75 -7.91 -9.28
CA ARG A 79 14.29 -8.78 -8.20
C ARG A 79 12.84 -8.50 -7.76
N LEU A 80 11.98 -7.98 -8.64
CA LEU A 80 10.62 -7.54 -8.28
C LEU A 80 9.74 -8.66 -7.72
N GLY A 81 9.84 -9.87 -8.29
CA GLY A 81 9.09 -11.03 -7.77
C GLY A 81 9.60 -11.51 -6.40
N PHE A 82 10.91 -11.36 -6.15
CA PHE A 82 11.49 -11.62 -4.83
C PHE A 82 11.01 -10.58 -3.82
N PHE A 83 11.08 -9.28 -4.14
CA PHE A 83 10.62 -8.22 -3.24
C PHE A 83 9.12 -8.30 -2.96
N THR A 84 8.29 -8.67 -3.95
CA THR A 84 6.86 -8.95 -3.73
C THR A 84 6.65 -10.05 -2.68
N SER A 85 7.42 -11.14 -2.79
CA SER A 85 7.35 -12.25 -1.82
C SER A 85 7.92 -11.85 -0.46
N PHE A 86 9.00 -11.07 -0.44
CA PHE A 86 9.61 -10.53 0.77
C PHE A 86 8.62 -9.67 1.55
N PHE A 87 7.95 -8.70 0.91
CA PHE A 87 6.94 -7.88 1.57
C PHE A 87 5.75 -8.71 2.03
N PHE A 88 5.29 -9.71 1.25
CA PHE A 88 4.27 -10.64 1.74
C PHE A 88 4.66 -11.32 3.07
N PHE A 89 5.92 -11.75 3.22
CA PHE A 89 6.38 -12.33 4.49
C PHE A 89 6.53 -11.27 5.59
N VAL A 90 7.00 -10.05 5.27
CA VAL A 90 7.00 -8.94 6.23
C VAL A 90 5.59 -8.71 6.77
N GLU A 91 4.60 -8.58 5.88
CA GLU A 91 3.18 -8.43 6.23
C GLU A 91 2.65 -9.58 7.08
N LEU A 92 3.03 -10.83 6.75
CA LEU A 92 2.63 -11.99 7.53
C LEU A 92 3.21 -11.92 8.95
N PHE A 93 4.48 -11.56 9.10
CA PHE A 93 5.12 -11.47 10.42
C PHE A 93 4.59 -10.31 11.25
N THR A 94 4.50 -9.11 10.68
CA THR A 94 3.97 -7.94 11.38
C THR A 94 2.50 -8.14 11.70
N GLY A 95 1.69 -8.64 10.76
CA GLY A 95 0.27 -8.90 10.95
C GLY A 95 -0.01 -9.93 12.05
N LEU A 96 0.78 -11.01 12.13
CA LEU A 96 0.69 -11.99 13.22
C LEU A 96 0.97 -11.39 14.61
N ILE A 97 1.83 -10.38 14.70
CA ILE A 97 2.09 -9.68 15.96
C ILE A 97 0.95 -8.72 16.25
N LEU A 98 0.52 -7.91 15.27
CA LEU A 98 -0.56 -6.93 15.43
C LEU A 98 -1.88 -7.60 15.84
N MET A 99 -2.20 -8.78 15.29
CA MET A 99 -3.45 -9.49 15.61
C MET A 99 -3.57 -9.90 17.08
N VAL A 100 -2.46 -10.05 17.81
CA VAL A 100 -2.49 -10.39 19.25
C VAL A 100 -3.05 -9.26 20.10
N TYR A 101 -2.93 -8.02 19.62
CA TYR A 101 -3.34 -6.81 20.31
C TYR A 101 -4.61 -6.18 19.74
N TYR A 102 -5.21 -6.77 18.71
CA TYR A 102 -6.34 -6.18 17.99
C TYR A 102 -7.68 -6.82 18.36
N THR A 103 -8.69 -5.99 18.66
CA THR A 103 -10.06 -6.43 18.92
C THR A 103 -10.97 -6.14 17.71
N PRO A 104 -11.48 -7.16 16.99
CA PRO A 104 -12.29 -6.98 15.77
C PRO A 104 -13.76 -6.61 16.05
N SER A 105 -13.98 -5.48 16.71
CA SER A 105 -15.31 -4.92 17.01
C SER A 105 -15.29 -3.39 16.81
N PRO A 106 -16.38 -2.75 16.34
CA PRO A 106 -16.41 -1.29 16.13
C PRO A 106 -16.04 -0.48 17.39
N GLU A 107 -16.39 -0.98 18.57
CA GLU A 107 -16.10 -0.36 19.87
C GLU A 107 -14.62 -0.50 20.27
N GLY A 108 -14.00 -1.62 19.92
CA GLY A 108 -12.65 -1.97 20.35
C GLY A 108 -11.55 -1.77 19.30
N ALA A 109 -11.88 -1.74 18.01
CA ALA A 109 -10.90 -1.77 16.92
C ALA A 109 -10.01 -0.52 16.92
N TYR A 110 -10.63 0.65 16.88
CA TYR A 110 -9.93 1.94 16.90
C TYR A 110 -9.10 2.11 18.18
N GLN A 111 -9.71 1.81 19.33
CA GLN A 111 -9.02 1.87 20.63
C GLN A 111 -7.83 0.91 20.71
N SER A 112 -7.95 -0.29 20.14
CA SER A 112 -6.84 -1.26 20.08
C SER A 112 -5.65 -0.70 19.30
N ILE A 113 -5.89 0.09 18.24
CA ILE A 113 -4.80 0.75 17.50
C ILE A 113 -4.12 1.82 18.34
N LEU A 114 -4.88 2.67 19.04
CA LEU A 114 -4.32 3.69 19.94
C LEU A 114 -3.47 3.06 21.06
N GLU A 115 -3.96 1.97 21.66
CA GLU A 115 -3.23 1.22 22.68
C GLU A 115 -1.98 0.53 22.13
N LEU A 116 -2.05 0.04 20.88
CA LEU A 116 -0.92 -0.56 20.20
C LEU A 116 0.19 0.46 19.96
N GLU A 117 -0.15 1.68 19.55
CA GLU A 117 0.83 2.75 19.33
C GLU A 117 1.46 3.27 20.61
N SER A 118 0.66 3.41 21.67
CA SER A 118 1.08 4.07 22.93
C SER A 118 1.68 3.11 23.96
N ASN A 119 1.14 1.89 24.09
CA ASN A 119 1.42 1.02 25.22
C ASN A 119 2.21 -0.25 24.86
N VAL A 120 2.26 -0.64 23.59
CA VAL A 120 2.97 -1.85 23.15
C VAL A 120 4.39 -1.49 22.72
N PHE A 121 5.38 -2.20 23.27
CA PHE A 121 6.78 -2.00 22.90
C PHE A 121 7.01 -2.30 21.41
N PHE A 122 7.53 -1.32 20.66
CA PHE A 122 7.60 -1.33 19.19
C PHE A 122 6.26 -1.48 18.46
N GLY A 123 5.12 -1.24 19.11
CA GLY A 123 3.81 -1.37 18.50
C GLY A 123 3.62 -0.43 17.31
N GLN A 124 3.91 0.86 17.49
CA GLN A 124 3.91 1.85 16.39
C GLN A 124 4.81 1.40 15.23
N LEU A 125 6.07 1.01 15.51
CA LEU A 125 6.98 0.51 14.47
C LEU A 125 6.41 -0.70 13.70
N MET A 126 5.77 -1.65 14.39
CA MET A 126 5.14 -2.81 13.74
C MET A 126 3.98 -2.40 12.85
N ARG A 127 3.16 -1.44 13.31
CA ARG A 127 2.04 -0.87 12.53
C ARG A 127 2.56 -0.15 11.29
N ASP A 128 3.60 0.67 11.44
CA ASP A 128 4.21 1.41 10.33
C ASP A 128 4.85 0.48 9.31
N MET A 129 5.55 -0.56 9.77
CA MET A 129 6.12 -1.59 8.90
C MET A 129 5.04 -2.37 8.14
N HIS A 130 3.91 -2.69 8.78
CA HIS A 130 2.77 -3.34 8.13
C HIS A 130 2.10 -2.40 7.10
N ARG A 131 1.87 -1.14 7.47
CA ARG A 131 1.28 -0.15 6.56
C ARG A 131 2.15 0.07 5.32
N LEU A 132 3.45 0.33 5.51
CA LEU A 132 4.39 0.57 4.41
C LEU A 132 4.73 -0.71 3.64
N GLY A 133 4.79 -1.85 4.30
CA GLY A 133 5.04 -3.14 3.68
C GLY A 133 3.89 -3.54 2.75
N ALA A 134 2.64 -3.28 3.13
CA ALA A 134 1.47 -3.43 2.25
C ALA A 134 1.57 -2.54 1.00
N GLU A 135 1.93 -1.26 1.17
CA GLU A 135 2.10 -0.32 0.05
C GLU A 135 3.22 -0.75 -0.89
N ALA A 136 4.37 -1.15 -0.33
CA ALA A 136 5.49 -1.66 -1.09
C ALA A 136 5.10 -2.96 -1.81
N MET A 137 4.37 -3.88 -1.19
CA MET A 137 3.90 -5.11 -1.81
C MET A 137 3.06 -4.82 -3.07
N VAL A 138 2.14 -3.85 -3.01
CA VAL A 138 1.35 -3.42 -4.17
C VAL A 138 2.26 -2.86 -5.27
N ILE A 139 3.16 -1.93 -4.93
CA ILE A 139 4.10 -1.32 -5.88
C ILE A 139 4.96 -2.39 -6.57
N PHE A 140 5.60 -3.28 -5.81
CA PHE A 140 6.46 -4.33 -6.34
C PHE A 140 5.68 -5.35 -7.18
N THR A 141 4.43 -5.65 -6.82
CA THR A 141 3.55 -6.52 -7.62
C THR A 141 3.24 -5.88 -8.97
N VAL A 142 2.82 -4.62 -9.00
CA VAL A 142 2.48 -3.90 -10.24
C VAL A 142 3.73 -3.75 -11.12
N LEU A 143 4.87 -3.37 -10.55
CA LEU A 143 6.14 -3.31 -11.27
C LEU A 143 6.54 -4.67 -11.83
N HIS A 144 6.32 -5.76 -11.07
CA HIS A 144 6.59 -7.11 -11.54
C HIS A 144 5.72 -7.47 -12.75
N MET A 145 4.43 -7.14 -12.70
CA MET A 145 3.49 -7.31 -13.82
C MET A 145 3.90 -6.49 -15.05
N LEU A 146 4.25 -5.22 -14.86
CA LEU A 146 4.68 -4.33 -15.94
C LEU A 146 5.98 -4.84 -16.60
N ARG A 147 6.97 -5.22 -15.79
CA ARG A 147 8.24 -5.75 -16.29
C ARG A 147 8.03 -7.07 -17.05
N THR A 148 7.19 -7.97 -16.54
CA THR A 148 6.92 -9.26 -17.21
C THR A 148 6.16 -9.07 -18.52
N TYR A 149 5.27 -8.06 -18.59
CA TYR A 149 4.61 -7.62 -19.82
C TYR A 149 5.62 -7.12 -20.86
N LEU A 150 6.44 -6.14 -20.46
CA LEU A 150 7.43 -5.45 -21.29
C LEU A 150 8.48 -6.44 -21.83
N THR A 151 8.99 -7.33 -20.99
CA THR A 151 9.98 -8.35 -21.39
C THR A 151 9.39 -9.58 -22.09
N GLY A 152 8.07 -9.61 -22.33
CA GLY A 152 7.36 -10.71 -22.97
C GLY A 152 7.54 -12.04 -22.23
N SER A 153 7.73 -11.99 -20.90
CA SER A 153 8.08 -13.16 -20.08
C SER A 153 6.93 -14.14 -19.93
N TYR A 154 5.69 -13.70 -20.14
CA TYR A 154 4.46 -14.50 -20.07
C TYR A 154 4.26 -15.44 -21.28
N LYS A 155 5.04 -15.29 -22.36
CA LYS A 155 4.85 -16.02 -23.61
C LYS A 155 5.24 -17.51 -23.49
N LYS A 156 4.73 -18.31 -24.44
CA LYS A 156 5.01 -19.75 -24.59
C LYS A 156 4.55 -20.54 -23.35
N ASP A 157 5.43 -21.38 -22.82
CA ASP A 157 5.13 -22.29 -21.71
C ASP A 157 4.77 -21.57 -20.41
N ARG A 158 5.07 -20.26 -20.29
CA ARG A 158 4.81 -19.45 -19.10
C ARG A 158 3.43 -18.79 -19.06
N SER A 159 2.54 -19.12 -19.99
CA SER A 159 1.16 -18.59 -20.03
C SER A 159 0.37 -18.91 -18.75
N PHE A 160 0.53 -20.12 -18.20
CA PHE A 160 -0.09 -20.47 -16.92
C PHE A 160 0.57 -19.77 -15.73
N THR A 161 1.89 -19.56 -15.74
CA THR A 161 2.58 -18.74 -14.72
C THR A 161 2.09 -17.29 -14.72
N TRP A 162 1.74 -16.75 -15.89
CA TRP A 162 1.12 -15.44 -15.99
C TRP A 162 -0.27 -15.41 -15.37
N LEU A 163 -1.12 -16.41 -15.64
CA LEU A 163 -2.43 -16.51 -15.00
C LEU A 163 -2.31 -16.53 -13.47
N THR A 164 -1.38 -17.32 -12.90
CA THR A 164 -1.18 -17.32 -11.45
C THR A 164 -0.64 -15.98 -10.94
N GLY A 165 0.17 -15.28 -11.72
CA GLY A 165 0.59 -13.90 -11.42
C GLY A 165 -0.57 -12.90 -11.41
N VAL A 166 -1.51 -13.00 -12.35
CA VAL A 166 -2.74 -12.19 -12.37
C VAL A 166 -3.62 -12.49 -11.15
N ILE A 167 -3.78 -13.77 -10.79
CA ILE A 167 -4.50 -14.15 -9.57
C ILE A 167 -3.81 -13.55 -8.33
N LEU A 168 -2.48 -13.63 -8.24
CA LEU A 168 -1.73 -13.03 -7.14
C LEU A 168 -1.86 -11.50 -7.09
N LEU A 169 -1.92 -10.81 -8.23
CA LEU A 169 -2.22 -9.38 -8.27
C LEU A 169 -3.55 -9.08 -7.56
N PHE A 170 -4.62 -9.80 -7.89
CA PHE A 170 -5.92 -9.59 -7.25
C PHE A 170 -5.92 -10.00 -5.78
N VAL A 171 -5.20 -11.06 -5.40
CA VAL A 171 -5.04 -11.44 -3.98
C VAL A 171 -4.30 -10.35 -3.21
N THR A 172 -3.25 -9.74 -3.78
CA THR A 172 -2.54 -8.60 -3.17
C THR A 172 -3.47 -7.40 -2.98
N LEU A 173 -4.25 -7.05 -4.00
CA LEU A 173 -5.22 -5.95 -3.92
C LEU A 173 -6.31 -6.24 -2.88
N ALA A 174 -6.80 -7.48 -2.81
CA ALA A 174 -7.79 -7.91 -1.82
C ALA A 174 -7.23 -7.91 -0.39
N LEU A 175 -5.98 -8.34 -0.19
CA LEU A 175 -5.29 -8.26 1.10
C LEU A 175 -5.19 -6.80 1.55
N SER A 176 -4.70 -5.92 0.69
CA SER A 176 -4.54 -4.51 1.03
C SER A 176 -5.89 -3.81 1.31
N PHE A 177 -6.91 -4.06 0.49
CA PHE A 177 -8.26 -3.51 0.69
C PHE A 177 -8.93 -4.01 1.98
N SER A 178 -8.83 -5.32 2.25
CA SER A 178 -9.48 -5.90 3.44
C SER A 178 -8.80 -5.48 4.74
N GLY A 179 -7.47 -5.30 4.74
CA GLY A 179 -6.72 -4.79 5.87
C GLY A 179 -6.97 -3.30 6.12
N TYR A 180 -7.27 -2.54 5.07
CA TYR A 180 -7.54 -1.10 5.15
C TYR A 180 -8.71 -0.77 6.09
N LEU A 181 -9.72 -1.64 6.21
CA LEU A 181 -10.86 -1.45 7.10
C LEU A 181 -10.51 -1.57 8.60
N LEU A 182 -9.48 -2.33 8.94
CA LEU A 182 -9.26 -2.81 10.31
C LEU A 182 -8.96 -1.71 11.33
N PRO A 183 -8.27 -0.59 11.02
CA PRO A 183 -8.13 0.52 11.96
C PRO A 183 -9.45 1.14 12.42
N TRP A 184 -10.52 0.99 11.63
CA TRP A 184 -11.85 1.51 11.91
C TRP A 184 -11.87 3.04 12.12
N ASP A 185 -11.09 3.75 11.31
CA ASP A 185 -11.12 5.20 11.19
C ASP A 185 -12.07 5.66 10.05
N GLN A 186 -12.32 6.97 9.96
CA GLN A 186 -13.25 7.57 9.01
C GLN A 186 -12.92 7.24 7.55
N LEU A 187 -11.69 7.51 7.09
CA LEU A 187 -11.27 7.18 5.73
C LEU A 187 -11.40 5.69 5.42
N ALA A 188 -10.95 4.80 6.31
CA ALA A 188 -11.06 3.36 6.11
C ALA A 188 -12.52 2.90 5.97
N TYR A 189 -13.37 3.32 6.91
CA TYR A 189 -14.77 2.93 6.95
C TYR A 189 -15.50 3.35 5.68
N TRP A 190 -15.36 4.62 5.27
CA TRP A 190 -16.08 5.16 4.11
C TRP A 190 -15.48 4.68 2.79
N ALA A 191 -14.15 4.57 2.67
CA ALA A 191 -13.53 4.02 1.47
C ALA A 191 -13.98 2.59 1.19
N VAL A 192 -14.09 1.76 2.23
CA VAL A 192 -14.55 0.37 2.09
C VAL A 192 -16.06 0.29 1.91
N THR A 193 -16.84 1.17 2.54
CA THR A 193 -18.29 1.28 2.30
C THR A 193 -18.58 1.60 0.83
N ILE A 194 -17.88 2.59 0.26
CA ILE A 194 -17.99 2.94 -1.17
C ILE A 194 -17.48 1.80 -2.05
N GLY A 195 -16.32 1.21 -1.73
CA GLY A 195 -15.75 0.12 -2.53
C GLY A 195 -16.65 -1.13 -2.56
N THR A 196 -17.29 -1.47 -1.45
CA THR A 196 -18.20 -2.62 -1.38
C THR A 196 -19.57 -2.34 -2.00
N SER A 197 -20.05 -1.10 -2.02
CA SER A 197 -21.34 -0.76 -2.67
C SER A 197 -21.27 -0.95 -4.19
N MET A 198 -20.07 -0.91 -4.76
CA MET A 198 -19.85 -1.29 -6.15
C MET A 198 -20.24 -2.74 -6.46
N ALA A 199 -20.13 -3.65 -5.49
CA ALA A 199 -20.50 -5.05 -5.68
C ALA A 199 -21.99 -5.21 -6.01
N GLU A 200 -22.84 -4.30 -5.53
CA GLU A 200 -24.27 -4.26 -5.86
C GLU A 200 -24.53 -3.99 -7.34
N ALA A 201 -23.58 -3.34 -8.04
CA ALA A 201 -23.68 -3.09 -9.47
C ALA A 201 -23.43 -4.36 -10.31
N VAL A 202 -23.00 -5.47 -9.71
CA VAL A 202 -22.85 -6.74 -10.42
C VAL A 202 -24.24 -7.31 -10.74
N PRO A 203 -24.55 -7.57 -12.03
CA PRO A 203 -25.85 -8.12 -12.39
C PRO A 203 -26.14 -9.46 -11.72
N ILE A 204 -27.43 -9.72 -11.44
CA ILE A 204 -27.99 -10.99 -10.93
C ILE A 204 -27.69 -11.27 -9.45
N PHE A 205 -26.43 -11.20 -9.01
CA PHE A 205 -26.00 -11.66 -7.67
C PHE A 205 -25.32 -10.58 -6.81
N GLY A 206 -25.23 -9.34 -7.29
CA GLY A 206 -24.47 -8.28 -6.63
C GLY A 206 -24.97 -7.93 -5.22
N GLU A 207 -26.29 -7.77 -5.06
CA GLU A 207 -26.90 -7.44 -3.77
C GLU A 207 -26.69 -8.55 -2.73
N GLN A 208 -26.89 -9.81 -3.12
CA GLN A 208 -26.69 -10.96 -2.22
C GLN A 208 -25.21 -11.12 -1.85
N ALA A 209 -24.30 -10.90 -2.79
CA ALA A 209 -22.87 -10.91 -2.53
C ALA A 209 -22.46 -9.80 -1.55
N ASN A 210 -23.01 -8.59 -1.73
CA ASN A 210 -22.72 -7.47 -0.83
C ASN A 210 -23.26 -7.71 0.57
N LEU A 211 -24.50 -8.18 0.71
CA LEU A 211 -25.10 -8.54 2.01
C LEU A 211 -24.33 -9.67 2.71
N LEU A 212 -23.84 -10.66 1.98
CA LEU A 212 -23.01 -11.73 2.55
C LEU A 212 -21.68 -11.19 3.09
N LEU A 213 -21.06 -10.29 2.32
CA LEU A 213 -19.76 -9.71 2.62
C LEU A 213 -19.84 -8.72 3.80
N ARG A 214 -20.84 -7.84 3.82
CA ARG A 214 -21.09 -6.88 4.91
C ARG A 214 -21.74 -7.52 6.13
N GLY A 215 -22.50 -8.61 5.94
CA GLY A 215 -23.30 -9.25 6.99
C GLY A 215 -24.54 -8.46 7.42
N ALA A 216 -24.79 -7.30 6.80
CA ALA A 216 -25.89 -6.38 7.03
C ALA A 216 -25.96 -5.40 5.82
N PRO A 217 -26.99 -4.53 5.70
CA PRO A 217 -27.04 -3.51 4.66
C PRO A 217 -25.81 -2.58 4.69
N ASP A 218 -25.41 -2.17 5.90
CA ASP A 218 -24.24 -1.34 6.15
C ASP A 218 -23.12 -2.14 6.82
N ILE A 219 -21.89 -1.64 6.72
CA ILE A 219 -20.74 -2.26 7.39
C ILE A 219 -20.84 -1.97 8.89
N GLY A 220 -21.15 -3.00 9.68
CA GLY A 220 -21.11 -2.93 11.15
C GLY A 220 -20.16 -3.97 11.74
N ALA A 221 -20.41 -4.38 12.98
CA ALA A 221 -19.59 -5.39 13.67
C ALA A 221 -19.45 -6.71 12.88
N GLY A 222 -20.54 -7.17 12.26
CA GLY A 222 -20.52 -8.36 11.42
C GLY A 222 -19.64 -8.21 10.17
N GLY A 223 -19.60 -7.02 9.57
CA GLY A 223 -18.77 -6.72 8.40
C GLY A 223 -17.31 -6.69 8.80
N LEU A 224 -16.98 -5.94 9.86
CA LEU A 224 -15.61 -5.86 10.40
C LEU A 224 -15.03 -7.24 10.72
N LEU A 225 -15.79 -8.11 11.40
CA LEU A 225 -15.34 -9.46 11.73
C LEU A 225 -15.06 -10.32 10.48
N ARG A 226 -15.88 -10.19 9.43
CA ARG A 226 -15.68 -10.92 8.16
C ARG A 226 -14.45 -10.42 7.42
N PHE A 227 -14.25 -9.11 7.38
CA PHE A 227 -13.04 -8.49 6.82
C PHE A 227 -11.80 -8.93 7.58
N TYR A 228 -11.84 -8.94 8.91
CA TYR A 228 -10.77 -9.45 9.75
C TYR A 228 -10.45 -10.93 9.45
N LEU A 229 -11.46 -11.81 9.43
CA LEU A 229 -11.29 -13.22 9.06
C LEU A 229 -10.69 -13.39 7.65
N GLY A 230 -11.21 -12.61 6.69
CA GLY A 230 -10.74 -12.59 5.32
C GLY A 230 -9.27 -12.19 5.22
N HIS A 231 -8.91 -11.08 5.87
CA HIS A 231 -7.58 -10.49 5.83
C HIS A 231 -6.52 -11.31 6.58
N VAL A 232 -6.85 -11.80 7.78
CA VAL A 232 -5.88 -12.46 8.67
C VAL A 232 -5.70 -13.94 8.32
N VAL A 233 -6.75 -14.61 7.83
CA VAL A 233 -6.72 -16.07 7.63
C VAL A 233 -6.92 -16.46 6.17
N LEU A 234 -8.05 -16.10 5.57
CA LEU A 234 -8.45 -16.68 4.28
C LEU A 234 -7.56 -16.23 3.11
N LEU A 235 -7.33 -14.92 3.00
CA LEU A 235 -6.53 -14.35 1.92
C LEU A 235 -5.02 -14.68 2.03
N PRO A 236 -4.39 -14.66 3.22
CA PRO A 236 -3.01 -15.11 3.36
C PRO A 236 -2.82 -16.58 3.01
N LEU A 237 -3.76 -17.45 3.40
CA LEU A 237 -3.71 -18.88 3.02
C LEU A 237 -3.87 -19.07 1.51
N LEU A 238 -4.79 -18.33 0.87
CA LEU A 238 -4.93 -18.32 -0.58
C LEU A 238 -3.65 -17.81 -1.26
N ALA A 239 -3.04 -16.74 -0.74
CA ALA A 239 -1.77 -16.21 -1.23
C ALA A 239 -0.66 -17.27 -1.14
N VAL A 240 -0.49 -17.93 0.01
CA VAL A 240 0.49 -19.01 0.19
C VAL A 240 0.27 -20.15 -0.82
N LEU A 241 -0.98 -20.57 -1.03
CA LEU A 241 -1.33 -21.60 -2.00
C LEU A 241 -0.92 -21.19 -3.42
N VAL A 242 -1.34 -20.01 -3.87
CA VAL A 242 -1.08 -19.57 -5.25
C VAL A 242 0.41 -19.21 -5.44
N ILE A 243 1.07 -18.62 -4.45
CA ILE A 243 2.53 -18.40 -4.45
C ILE A 243 3.26 -19.73 -4.61
N SER A 244 2.84 -20.77 -3.89
CA SER A 244 3.44 -22.11 -3.99
C SER A 244 3.33 -22.68 -5.41
N VAL A 245 2.15 -22.56 -6.04
CA VAL A 245 1.95 -22.97 -7.45
C VAL A 245 2.79 -22.11 -8.39
N HIS A 246 2.82 -20.80 -8.20
CA HIS A 246 3.57 -19.86 -9.02
C HIS A 246 5.07 -20.15 -8.96
N TYR A 247 5.64 -20.28 -7.76
CA TYR A 247 7.05 -20.63 -7.55
C TYR A 247 7.36 -22.02 -8.07
N TYR A 248 6.48 -23.01 -7.90
CA TYR A 248 6.70 -24.34 -8.45
C TYR A 248 6.89 -24.30 -9.98
N LYS A 249 6.01 -23.59 -10.70
CA LYS A 249 6.13 -23.43 -12.16
C LYS A 249 7.41 -22.70 -12.58
N VAL A 250 7.80 -21.66 -11.84
CA VAL A 250 9.05 -20.92 -12.10
C VAL A 250 10.28 -21.79 -11.78
N ALA A 251 10.27 -22.51 -10.67
CA ALA A 251 11.41 -23.24 -10.14
C ALA A 251 11.66 -24.59 -10.81
N ARG A 252 10.58 -25.28 -11.24
CA ARG A 252 10.64 -26.68 -11.69
C ARG A 252 10.37 -26.87 -13.18
N GLU A 253 9.53 -26.03 -13.78
CA GLU A 253 9.09 -26.26 -15.16
C GLU A 253 9.75 -25.30 -16.17
N HIS A 254 9.64 -23.98 -15.96
CA HIS A 254 9.92 -23.02 -17.03
C HIS A 254 11.09 -22.06 -16.78
N GLY A 255 11.59 -21.99 -15.54
CA GLY A 255 12.65 -21.06 -15.16
C GLY A 255 12.24 -19.59 -15.26
N ILE A 256 13.13 -18.71 -14.79
CA ILE A 256 13.04 -17.28 -15.08
C ILE A 256 13.51 -17.05 -16.52
N SER A 257 12.74 -16.27 -17.26
CA SER A 257 13.05 -15.91 -18.64
C SER A 257 14.41 -15.20 -18.74
N LEU A 258 15.24 -15.52 -19.74
CA LEU A 258 16.50 -14.80 -19.95
C LEU A 258 16.23 -13.45 -20.64
N PRO A 259 17.17 -12.49 -20.57
CA PRO A 259 17.11 -11.28 -21.38
C PRO A 259 17.02 -11.61 -22.88
N ALA A 260 16.17 -10.89 -23.61
CA ALA A 260 15.91 -11.13 -25.03
C ALA A 260 17.21 -11.10 -25.88
N LYS A 261 18.20 -10.27 -25.49
CA LYS A 261 19.52 -10.22 -26.11
C LYS A 261 20.22 -11.59 -26.17
N TYR A 262 20.06 -12.44 -25.15
CA TYR A 262 20.71 -13.75 -25.09
C TYR A 262 19.87 -14.86 -25.72
N GLU A 263 18.54 -14.77 -25.66
CA GLU A 263 17.65 -15.76 -26.29
C GLU A 263 17.55 -15.57 -27.80
N GLU A 264 17.29 -14.34 -28.23
CA GLU A 264 16.89 -13.95 -29.59
C GLU A 264 17.93 -13.10 -30.32
N GLY A 265 18.90 -12.54 -29.59
CA GLY A 265 19.95 -11.70 -30.16
C GLY A 265 21.07 -12.52 -30.80
N ASN A 266 21.77 -11.90 -31.75
CA ASN A 266 22.97 -12.45 -32.36
C ASN A 266 24.19 -12.15 -31.47
N VAL A 267 24.29 -12.86 -30.34
CA VAL A 267 25.45 -12.81 -29.44
C VAL A 267 26.39 -13.98 -29.73
N PRO A 268 27.72 -13.82 -29.52
CA PRO A 268 28.66 -14.92 -29.60
C PRO A 268 28.22 -16.16 -28.79
N ALA A 269 28.49 -17.35 -29.32
CA ALA A 269 27.98 -18.60 -28.77
C ALA A 269 28.50 -18.88 -27.34
N ASP A 270 29.73 -18.47 -27.05
CA ASP A 270 30.37 -18.53 -25.74
C ASP A 270 29.64 -17.64 -24.71
N VAL A 271 29.25 -16.42 -25.10
CA VAL A 271 28.46 -15.51 -24.26
C VAL A 271 27.08 -16.09 -23.98
N LYS A 272 26.41 -16.66 -24.99
CA LYS A 272 25.12 -17.34 -24.81
C LYS A 272 25.22 -18.56 -23.90
N LYS A 273 26.30 -19.35 -24.04
CA LYS A 273 26.58 -20.51 -23.18
C LYS A 273 26.83 -20.08 -21.74
N ASN A 274 27.56 -18.99 -21.51
CA ASN A 274 27.80 -18.45 -20.17
C ASN A 274 26.49 -17.95 -19.53
N ALA A 275 25.64 -17.24 -20.28
CA ALA A 275 24.33 -16.78 -19.79
C ALA A 275 23.40 -17.94 -19.40
N LYS A 276 23.45 -19.06 -20.12
CA LYS A 276 22.75 -20.32 -19.79
C LYS A 276 23.49 -21.17 -18.75
N GLY A 277 24.65 -20.72 -18.30
CA GLY A 277 25.42 -21.38 -17.26
C GLY A 277 24.61 -21.43 -15.96
N ARG A 278 24.87 -22.45 -15.15
CA ARG A 278 24.20 -22.61 -13.86
C ARG A 278 24.85 -21.73 -12.80
N LEU A 279 24.03 -21.10 -11.97
CA LEU A 279 24.38 -20.46 -10.73
C LEU A 279 23.63 -21.19 -9.62
N ASP A 280 24.35 -21.79 -8.68
CA ASP A 280 23.71 -22.61 -7.64
C ASP A 280 22.95 -21.72 -6.65
N PHE A 281 21.84 -22.24 -6.12
CA PHE A 281 21.06 -21.51 -5.13
C PHE A 281 21.85 -21.37 -3.82
N ILE A 282 22.47 -22.44 -3.34
CA ILE A 282 23.36 -22.45 -2.17
C ILE A 282 24.79 -22.66 -2.68
N PRO A 283 25.76 -21.78 -2.39
CA PRO A 283 25.68 -20.60 -1.50
C PRO A 283 25.27 -19.30 -2.22
N ASP A 284 25.40 -19.23 -3.54
CA ASP A 284 25.52 -17.96 -4.26
C ASP A 284 24.23 -17.12 -4.19
N LEU A 285 23.09 -17.69 -4.58
CA LEU A 285 21.86 -16.91 -4.64
C LEU A 285 21.26 -16.67 -3.25
N LEU A 286 21.32 -17.67 -2.37
CA LEU A 286 20.79 -17.57 -1.02
C LEU A 286 21.51 -16.48 -0.22
N SER A 287 22.85 -16.40 -0.27
CA SER A 287 23.60 -15.35 0.42
C SER A 287 23.21 -13.95 -0.09
N HIS A 288 23.02 -13.80 -1.40
CA HIS A 288 22.55 -12.55 -1.98
C HIS A 288 21.10 -12.21 -1.58
N GLU A 289 20.19 -13.20 -1.54
CA GLU A 289 18.81 -12.98 -1.07
C GLU A 289 18.76 -12.62 0.43
N VAL A 290 19.58 -13.24 1.27
CA VAL A 290 19.70 -12.87 2.70
C VAL A 290 20.23 -11.45 2.84
N PHE A 291 21.26 -11.09 2.07
CA PHE A 291 21.77 -9.72 2.06
C PHE A 291 20.69 -8.70 1.65
N LEU A 292 19.96 -8.96 0.56
CA LEU A 292 18.87 -8.08 0.12
C LEU A 292 17.72 -8.00 1.13
N THR A 293 17.42 -9.09 1.83
CA THR A 293 16.41 -9.12 2.89
C THR A 293 16.84 -8.23 4.05
N ALA A 294 18.08 -8.38 4.52
CA ALA A 294 18.63 -7.56 5.60
C ALA A 294 18.70 -6.08 5.21
N LEU A 295 19.13 -5.78 3.98
CA LEU A 295 19.15 -4.42 3.46
C LEU A 295 17.74 -3.83 3.31
N GLY A 296 16.77 -4.62 2.84
CA GLY A 296 15.38 -4.21 2.71
C GLY A 296 14.74 -3.88 4.06
N LEU A 297 14.91 -4.75 5.05
CA LEU A 297 14.45 -4.49 6.43
C LEU A 297 15.13 -3.24 7.00
N LEU A 298 16.45 -3.13 6.87
CA LEU A 298 17.18 -1.96 7.32
C LEU A 298 16.68 -0.68 6.64
N ALA A 299 16.44 -0.70 5.32
CA ALA A 299 15.96 0.46 4.58
C ALA A 299 14.56 0.89 5.01
N VAL A 300 13.64 -0.05 5.21
CA VAL A 300 12.28 0.25 5.69
C VAL A 300 12.33 0.83 7.11
N THR A 301 13.03 0.17 8.03
CA THR A 301 13.12 0.63 9.43
C THR A 301 13.86 1.97 9.54
N ALA A 302 14.98 2.14 8.83
CA ALA A 302 15.70 3.41 8.81
C ALA A 302 14.87 4.52 8.15
N GLY A 303 14.09 4.21 7.11
CA GLY A 303 13.17 5.15 6.49
C GLY A 303 12.08 5.62 7.46
N ILE A 304 11.46 4.69 8.20
CA ILE A 304 10.47 5.01 9.24
C ILE A 304 11.09 5.95 10.29
N VAL A 305 12.24 5.56 10.85
CA VAL A 305 12.88 6.32 11.94
C VAL A 305 13.41 7.68 11.46
N ALA A 306 14.06 7.74 10.30
CA ALA A 306 14.69 8.97 9.81
C ALA A 306 13.66 9.98 9.29
N LEU A 307 12.51 9.53 8.78
CA LEU A 307 11.44 10.39 8.28
C LEU A 307 10.35 10.67 9.31
N GLY A 308 10.45 10.09 10.52
CA GLY A 308 9.38 10.17 11.52
C GLY A 308 8.03 9.66 11.00
N TYR A 309 8.06 8.68 10.09
CA TYR A 309 6.84 8.18 9.48
C TYR A 309 5.97 7.50 10.53
N SER A 310 4.72 7.92 10.62
CA SER A 310 3.67 7.25 11.39
C SER A 310 2.53 6.94 10.44
N ALA A 311 2.06 5.70 10.46
CA ALA A 311 0.94 5.29 9.63
C ALA A 311 -0.28 6.18 9.94
N PRO A 312 -0.95 6.76 8.93
CA PRO A 312 -2.10 7.62 9.18
C PRO A 312 -3.19 6.90 9.97
N LEU A 313 -3.81 7.60 10.91
CA LEU A 313 -4.98 7.16 11.65
C LEU A 313 -5.91 8.37 11.77
N GLU A 314 -7.04 8.33 11.09
CA GLU A 314 -8.05 9.40 11.16
C GLU A 314 -8.92 9.26 12.41
N SER A 315 -9.92 10.11 12.59
CA SER A 315 -10.83 10.00 13.72
C SER A 315 -11.62 8.69 13.69
N HIS A 316 -12.14 8.27 14.87
CA HIS A 316 -12.94 7.05 14.99
C HIS A 316 -14.15 7.11 14.05
N ALA A 317 -14.39 6.04 13.29
CA ALA A 317 -15.43 6.01 12.28
C ALA A 317 -16.82 6.38 12.85
N ASN A 318 -17.46 7.37 12.23
CA ASN A 318 -18.83 7.77 12.47
C ASN A 318 -19.69 7.47 11.23
N PRO A 319 -20.50 6.39 11.26
CA PRO A 319 -21.37 6.02 10.14
C PRO A 319 -22.42 7.07 9.76
N GLN A 320 -22.67 8.06 10.61
CA GLN A 320 -23.64 9.13 10.36
C GLN A 320 -23.02 10.38 9.73
N GLN A 321 -21.70 10.41 9.58
CA GLN A 321 -20.97 11.56 9.04
C GLN A 321 -19.95 11.11 8.00
N THR A 322 -20.28 11.32 6.73
CA THR A 322 -19.38 11.06 5.60
C THR A 322 -18.42 12.23 5.42
N PRO A 323 -17.09 12.02 5.45
CA PRO A 323 -16.11 13.06 5.15
C PRO A 323 -16.26 13.57 3.71
N LEU A 324 -16.05 14.87 3.51
CA LEU A 324 -16.20 15.49 2.19
C LEU A 324 -15.22 14.89 1.17
N ASP A 325 -13.95 14.77 1.56
CA ASP A 325 -12.85 14.30 0.70
C ASP A 325 -12.56 12.79 0.84
N THR A 326 -13.62 11.97 0.88
CA THR A 326 -13.47 10.51 0.93
C THR A 326 -12.80 9.98 -0.35
N LYS A 327 -11.73 9.19 -0.20
CA LYS A 327 -10.97 8.61 -1.31
C LYS A 327 -10.65 7.14 -1.10
N ALA A 328 -10.61 6.39 -2.19
CA ALA A 328 -10.07 5.04 -2.19
C ALA A 328 -8.55 5.05 -1.93
N PRO A 329 -7.97 3.92 -1.51
CA PRO A 329 -6.52 3.75 -1.55
C PRO A 329 -5.96 4.06 -2.95
N TRP A 330 -4.74 4.59 -3.04
CA TRP A 330 -4.21 5.16 -4.28
C TRP A 330 -4.17 4.19 -5.46
N TYR A 331 -3.95 2.89 -5.19
CA TYR A 331 -3.95 1.84 -6.20
C TYR A 331 -5.35 1.52 -6.78
N PHE A 332 -6.40 2.10 -6.23
CA PHE A 332 -7.77 2.08 -6.74
C PHE A 332 -8.28 3.42 -7.26
N TRP A 333 -7.47 4.49 -7.25
CA TRP A 333 -7.91 5.79 -7.78
C TRP A 333 -8.36 5.72 -9.23
N TRP A 334 -7.73 4.88 -10.06
CA TRP A 334 -8.18 4.69 -11.44
C TRP A 334 -9.62 4.18 -11.53
N LEU A 335 -10.03 3.30 -10.61
CA LEU A 335 -11.38 2.75 -10.57
C LEU A 335 -12.37 3.81 -10.05
N GLN A 336 -11.98 4.56 -9.01
CA GLN A 336 -12.75 5.71 -8.54
C GLN A 336 -12.94 6.77 -9.64
N GLY A 337 -11.90 7.06 -10.43
CA GLY A 337 -11.97 7.98 -11.55
C GLY A 337 -12.91 7.49 -12.65
N MET A 338 -12.93 6.18 -12.94
CA MET A 338 -13.91 5.60 -13.86
C MET A 338 -15.35 5.78 -13.35
N LEU A 339 -15.60 5.58 -12.06
CA LEU A 339 -16.94 5.74 -11.48
C LEU A 339 -17.48 7.17 -11.59
N LYS A 340 -16.61 8.18 -11.66
CA LYS A 340 -17.02 9.58 -11.88
C LYS A 340 -17.45 9.87 -13.33
N LEU A 341 -17.16 8.97 -14.27
CA LEU A 341 -17.44 9.17 -15.70
C LEU A 341 -18.80 8.68 -16.16
N GLY A 342 -19.52 7.90 -15.35
CA GLY A 342 -20.82 7.38 -15.76
C GLY A 342 -21.35 6.28 -14.84
N ASP A 343 -22.22 5.44 -15.41
CA ASP A 343 -22.93 4.40 -14.68
C ASP A 343 -22.00 3.42 -13.96
N LYS A 344 -22.32 3.12 -12.68
CA LYS A 344 -21.55 2.23 -11.81
C LYS A 344 -21.38 0.81 -12.35
N THR A 345 -22.36 0.27 -13.06
CA THR A 345 -22.33 -1.05 -13.69
C THR A 345 -21.36 -1.07 -14.85
N LEU A 346 -21.43 -0.07 -15.73
CA LEU A 346 -20.55 0.01 -16.89
C LEU A 346 -19.10 0.29 -16.47
N MET A 347 -18.90 1.36 -15.69
CA MET A 347 -17.58 1.87 -15.33
C MET A 347 -16.92 1.09 -14.19
N GLY A 348 -17.70 0.57 -13.25
CA GLY A 348 -17.20 -0.15 -12.08
C GLY A 348 -17.12 -1.67 -12.24
N VAL A 349 -17.92 -2.28 -13.12
CA VAL A 349 -17.99 -3.74 -13.27
C VAL A 349 -17.61 -4.20 -14.67
N ILE A 350 -18.32 -3.75 -15.70
CA ILE A 350 -18.15 -4.29 -17.06
C ILE A 350 -16.77 -3.94 -17.64
N LEU A 351 -16.39 -2.65 -17.65
CA LEU A 351 -15.11 -2.22 -18.23
C LEU A 351 -13.89 -2.76 -17.44
N PRO A 352 -13.82 -2.66 -16.10
CA PRO A 352 -12.77 -3.31 -15.32
C PRO A 352 -12.72 -4.82 -15.52
N GLY A 353 -13.89 -5.47 -15.66
CA GLY A 353 -14.00 -6.88 -16.00
C GLY A 353 -13.38 -7.20 -17.36
N ILE A 354 -13.67 -6.41 -18.40
CA ILE A 354 -13.06 -6.56 -19.72
C ILE A 354 -11.55 -6.34 -19.65
N MET A 355 -11.07 -5.31 -18.95
CA MET A 355 -9.64 -5.05 -18.76
C MET A 355 -8.94 -6.25 -18.09
N THR A 356 -9.58 -6.84 -17.10
CA THR A 356 -9.09 -8.05 -16.40
C THR A 356 -9.05 -9.26 -17.33
N LEU A 357 -10.10 -9.49 -18.12
CA LEU A 357 -10.15 -10.57 -19.09
C LEU A 357 -9.08 -10.42 -20.18
N LEU A 358 -8.83 -9.20 -20.65
CA LEU A 358 -7.75 -8.91 -21.59
C LEU A 358 -6.38 -9.17 -20.97
N LEU A 359 -6.19 -8.83 -19.69
CA LEU A 359 -4.96 -9.11 -18.96
C LEU A 359 -4.72 -10.64 -18.85
N VAL A 360 -5.75 -11.42 -18.50
CA VAL A 360 -5.67 -12.89 -18.46
C VAL A 360 -5.41 -13.49 -19.84
N ALA A 361 -6.10 -12.99 -20.87
CA ALA A 361 -6.02 -13.50 -22.24
C ALA A 361 -4.73 -13.08 -22.98
N LEU A 362 -3.94 -12.17 -22.40
CA LEU A 362 -2.77 -11.58 -23.04
C LEU A 362 -1.79 -12.59 -23.68
N PRO A 363 -1.42 -13.72 -23.03
CA PRO A 363 -0.52 -14.71 -23.63
C PRO A 363 -1.06 -15.34 -24.92
N TYR A 364 -2.39 -15.34 -25.09
CA TYR A 364 -3.09 -15.93 -26.23
C TYR A 364 -3.37 -14.90 -27.34
N ILE A 365 -3.49 -13.62 -26.96
CA ILE A 365 -3.72 -12.51 -27.89
C ILE A 365 -2.40 -12.06 -28.55
N ASP A 366 -1.31 -11.95 -27.78
CA ASP A 366 -0.01 -11.51 -28.30
C ASP A 366 0.71 -12.64 -29.07
N ARG A 367 0.39 -12.75 -30.37
CA ARG A 367 0.94 -13.72 -31.32
C ARG A 367 2.38 -13.43 -31.79
N ASN A 368 2.99 -12.31 -31.39
CA ASN A 368 4.35 -11.98 -31.82
C ASN A 368 5.35 -13.03 -31.27
N PRO A 369 6.18 -13.68 -32.09
CA PRO A 369 7.10 -14.72 -31.59
C PRO A 369 8.27 -14.17 -30.77
N TYR A 370 8.59 -12.87 -30.91
CA TYR A 370 9.68 -12.21 -30.22
C TYR A 370 9.27 -11.76 -28.80
N ARG A 371 10.28 -11.60 -27.95
CA ARG A 371 10.19 -11.07 -26.58
C ARG A 371 10.86 -9.71 -26.45
N SER A 372 11.81 -9.41 -27.32
CA SER A 372 12.47 -8.09 -27.34
C SER A 372 11.46 -6.96 -27.50
N LEU A 373 11.60 -5.93 -26.65
CA LEU A 373 10.78 -4.70 -26.67
C LEU A 373 10.73 -4.08 -28.06
N PHE A 374 11.90 -3.91 -28.69
CA PHE A 374 12.04 -3.28 -30.00
C PHE A 374 11.43 -4.09 -31.15
N LYS A 375 11.21 -5.40 -30.94
CA LYS A 375 10.57 -6.28 -31.93
C LYS A 375 9.06 -6.43 -31.69
N ARG A 376 8.50 -5.74 -30.68
CA ARG A 376 7.08 -5.78 -30.30
C ARG A 376 6.48 -4.36 -30.18
N PRO A 377 6.64 -3.47 -31.17
CA PRO A 377 6.24 -2.06 -31.04
C PRO A 377 4.77 -1.89 -30.70
N TYR A 378 3.86 -2.69 -31.29
CA TYR A 378 2.43 -2.60 -31.00
C TYR A 378 2.08 -3.01 -29.57
N ALA A 379 2.61 -4.14 -29.07
CA ALA A 379 2.37 -4.57 -27.69
C ALA A 379 2.95 -3.55 -26.70
N VAL A 380 4.15 -3.02 -26.96
CA VAL A 380 4.75 -1.98 -26.11
C VAL A 380 3.90 -0.71 -26.14
N ALA A 381 3.45 -0.25 -27.31
CA ALA A 381 2.60 0.93 -27.44
C ALA A 381 1.26 0.77 -26.69
N ILE A 382 0.58 -0.37 -26.83
CA ILE A 382 -0.65 -0.68 -26.07
C ILE A 382 -0.37 -0.65 -24.56
N GLY A 383 0.74 -1.22 -24.11
CA GLY A 383 1.11 -1.21 -22.70
C GLY A 383 1.36 0.21 -22.18
N ILE A 384 2.06 1.05 -22.94
CA ILE A 384 2.29 2.46 -22.58
C ILE A 384 0.96 3.22 -22.54
N LEU A 385 0.10 3.05 -23.54
CA LEU A 385 -1.22 3.68 -23.57
C LEU A 385 -2.09 3.22 -22.39
N ALA A 386 -2.03 1.94 -22.00
CA ALA A 386 -2.73 1.43 -20.83
C ALA A 386 -2.21 2.06 -19.53
N VAL A 387 -0.89 2.23 -19.38
CA VAL A 387 -0.31 2.93 -18.22
C VAL A 387 -0.73 4.40 -18.20
N MET A 388 -0.65 5.10 -19.33
CA MET A 388 -1.10 6.49 -19.45
C MET A 388 -2.58 6.63 -19.08
N LEU A 389 -3.43 5.73 -19.60
CA LEU A 389 -4.85 5.67 -19.26
C LEU A 389 -5.07 5.48 -17.75
N LEU A 390 -4.39 4.53 -17.12
CA LEU A 390 -4.50 4.29 -15.68
C LEU A 390 -4.03 5.49 -14.85
N VAL A 391 -2.98 6.20 -15.29
CA VAL A 391 -2.52 7.44 -14.63
C VAL A 391 -3.55 8.55 -14.78
N THR A 392 -4.09 8.77 -15.98
CA THR A 392 -5.15 9.76 -16.21
C THR A 392 -6.39 9.44 -15.38
N LEU A 393 -6.85 8.19 -15.38
CA LEU A 393 -7.99 7.78 -14.56
C LEU A 393 -7.69 7.93 -13.06
N SER A 394 -6.46 7.68 -12.62
CA SER A 394 -6.07 7.89 -11.21
C SER A 394 -6.11 9.36 -10.83
N TYR A 395 -5.67 10.26 -11.72
CA TYR A 395 -5.83 11.71 -11.52
C TYR A 395 -7.31 12.10 -11.43
N MET A 396 -8.16 11.55 -12.30
CA MET A 396 -9.61 11.76 -12.25
C MET A 396 -10.25 11.19 -10.97
N GLY A 397 -9.60 10.21 -10.35
CA GLY A 397 -10.01 9.63 -9.07
C GLY A 397 -9.79 10.53 -7.86
N LEU A 398 -9.00 11.59 -7.97
CA LEU A 398 -8.74 12.52 -6.86
C LEU A 398 -10.05 13.15 -6.35
N PRO A 399 -10.19 13.44 -5.04
CA PRO A 399 -11.42 13.96 -4.45
C PRO A 399 -11.81 15.36 -4.97
N ILE A 400 -10.89 16.09 -5.58
CA ILE A 400 -11.15 17.40 -6.18
C ILE A 400 -11.67 17.34 -7.62
N TYR A 401 -11.48 16.22 -8.32
CA TYR A 401 -11.79 16.15 -9.75
C TYR A 401 -13.29 15.94 -9.98
N ASN A 402 -13.92 16.87 -10.72
CA ASN A 402 -15.32 16.80 -11.16
C ASN A 402 -16.32 16.55 -10.02
N ILE A 403 -16.11 17.21 -8.87
CA ILE A 403 -17.03 17.23 -7.75
C ILE A 403 -17.52 18.67 -7.58
N GLU A 404 -18.84 18.85 -7.60
CA GLU A 404 -19.50 20.12 -7.39
C GLU A 404 -19.68 20.33 -5.88
N THR A 405 -18.77 21.09 -5.28
CA THR A 405 -18.84 21.47 -3.86
C THR A 405 -19.04 22.98 -3.79
N PRO A 406 -20.01 23.49 -3.01
CA PRO A 406 -20.17 24.92 -2.78
C PRO A 406 -18.86 25.57 -2.33
N ALA A 407 -18.50 26.74 -2.88
CA ALA A 407 -17.25 27.42 -2.54
C ALA A 407 -17.11 27.62 -1.02
N ALA A 408 -18.18 28.04 -0.33
CA ALA A 408 -18.15 28.23 1.11
C ALA A 408 -17.76 26.95 1.88
N THR A 409 -18.26 25.79 1.46
CA THR A 409 -17.90 24.50 2.05
C THR A 409 -16.44 24.14 1.73
N ARG A 410 -15.99 24.36 0.49
CA ARG A 410 -14.63 24.01 0.06
C ARG A 410 -13.57 24.87 0.77
N ILE A 411 -13.76 26.18 0.83
CA ILE A 411 -12.84 27.13 1.50
C ILE A 411 -12.61 26.70 2.95
N VAL A 412 -13.70 26.44 3.68
CA VAL A 412 -13.62 26.03 5.07
C VAL A 412 -13.01 24.64 5.23
N GLN A 413 -13.29 23.72 4.29
CA GLN A 413 -12.68 22.39 4.29
C GLN A 413 -11.17 22.43 4.02
N ASP A 414 -10.70 23.30 3.13
CA ASP A 414 -9.28 23.41 2.78
C ASP A 414 -8.46 23.97 3.95
N LEU A 415 -9.07 24.82 4.79
CA LEU A 415 -8.44 25.36 6.00
C LEU A 415 -8.51 24.41 7.19
N ALA A 416 -9.66 23.77 7.40
CA ALA A 416 -9.90 22.85 8.51
C ALA A 416 -10.67 21.63 8.01
N PRO A 417 -9.99 20.66 7.38
CA PRO A 417 -10.63 19.46 6.89
C PRO A 417 -11.24 18.66 8.04
N GLU A 418 -12.33 17.92 7.80
CA GLU A 418 -12.87 17.02 8.85
C GLU A 418 -11.83 16.00 9.32
N GLU A 419 -11.01 15.52 8.38
CA GLU A 419 -10.02 14.47 8.61
C GLU A 419 -8.69 14.83 7.94
N GLY A 420 -7.58 14.46 8.59
CA GLY A 420 -6.23 14.75 8.13
C GLY A 420 -5.70 16.12 8.57
N PRO A 421 -4.48 16.48 8.12
CA PRO A 421 -3.86 17.76 8.47
C PRO A 421 -4.52 18.92 7.72
N GLY A 422 -4.46 20.11 8.28
CA GLY A 422 -4.92 21.33 7.62
C GLY A 422 -4.32 22.59 8.26
N PRO A 423 -4.27 23.70 7.50
CA PRO A 423 -3.62 24.94 7.93
C PRO A 423 -4.07 25.42 9.32
N LEU A 424 -5.36 25.30 9.63
CA LEU A 424 -5.90 25.74 10.92
C LEU A 424 -5.41 24.87 12.09
N TYR A 425 -5.18 23.57 11.87
CA TYR A 425 -4.68 22.64 12.90
C TYR A 425 -3.20 22.88 13.23
N ASP A 426 -2.44 23.42 12.27
CA ASP A 426 -1.02 23.75 12.42
C ASP A 426 -0.78 25.08 13.16
N VAL A 427 -1.82 25.87 13.41
CA VAL A 427 -1.69 27.13 14.14
C VAL A 427 -1.32 26.85 15.61
N PRO A 428 -0.18 27.38 16.10
CA PRO A 428 0.19 27.25 17.50
C PRO A 428 -0.89 27.81 18.42
N PHE A 429 -1.16 27.11 19.53
CA PHE A 429 -2.27 27.47 20.41
C PHE A 429 -2.16 28.90 20.94
N ASP A 430 -0.95 29.40 21.21
CA ASP A 430 -0.67 30.77 21.63
C ASP A 430 -0.97 31.82 20.55
N GLN A 431 -0.89 31.46 19.27
CA GLN A 431 -1.20 32.36 18.15
C GLN A 431 -2.70 32.49 17.88
N LEU A 432 -3.54 31.52 18.29
CA LEU A 432 -5.01 31.55 18.11
C LEU A 432 -5.71 32.55 19.05
N GLN A 433 -5.46 33.85 18.90
CA GLN A 433 -6.01 34.86 19.81
C GLN A 433 -7.54 34.92 19.77
N PRO A 434 -8.23 34.96 20.93
CA PRO A 434 -9.68 35.13 20.97
C PRO A 434 -10.09 36.47 20.37
N GLY A 435 -11.07 36.44 19.47
CA GLY A 435 -11.46 37.61 18.69
C GLY A 435 -12.46 37.29 17.59
N VAL A 436 -13.03 38.36 17.02
CA VAL A 436 -13.89 38.31 15.84
C VAL A 436 -13.07 38.86 14.68
N TYR A 437 -12.83 38.03 13.66
CA TYR A 437 -12.05 38.38 12.49
C TYR A 437 -12.96 38.36 11.25
N ILE A 438 -13.25 39.53 10.70
CA ILE A 438 -14.18 39.75 9.60
C ILE A 438 -13.37 39.94 8.32
N VAL A 439 -13.74 39.19 7.27
CA VAL A 439 -13.13 39.28 5.94
C VAL A 439 -13.30 40.69 5.37
N SER A 440 -12.28 41.24 4.73
CA SER A 440 -12.18 42.62 4.22
C SER A 440 -12.09 43.75 5.26
N GLU A 441 -12.49 43.56 6.52
CA GLU A 441 -12.42 44.60 7.56
C GLU A 441 -11.13 44.53 8.40
N ASN A 442 -10.69 43.33 8.75
CA ASN A 442 -9.47 43.13 9.52
C ASN A 442 -8.25 43.01 8.60
N PRO A 443 -7.29 43.97 8.61
CA PRO A 443 -6.06 43.82 7.85
C PRO A 443 -5.25 42.62 8.39
N PRO A 444 -4.78 41.69 7.53
CA PRO A 444 -4.10 40.46 7.97
C PRO A 444 -2.85 40.72 8.84
N ASP A 445 -2.16 41.84 8.60
CA ASP A 445 -0.89 42.18 9.25
C ASP A 445 -1.03 42.60 10.73
N GLU A 446 -2.26 42.86 11.22
CA GLU A 446 -2.51 43.37 12.59
C GLU A 446 -3.42 42.46 13.44
N LEU A 447 -3.48 41.15 13.16
CA LEU A 447 -4.41 40.24 13.85
C LEU A 447 -4.07 39.98 15.33
N CYS A 448 -2.80 40.09 15.71
CA CYS A 448 -2.33 39.82 17.09
C CYS A 448 -1.41 40.91 17.63
N PRO A 449 -1.92 42.13 17.89
CA PRO A 449 -1.11 43.26 18.35
C PRO A 449 -0.61 43.10 19.79
N GLN A 450 -1.14 42.12 20.54
CA GLN A 450 -0.79 41.84 21.94
C GLN A 450 0.40 40.89 22.09
N ILE A 451 0.91 40.32 20.99
CA ILE A 451 2.02 39.38 20.99
C ILE A 451 3.25 40.06 20.39
N ASP A 452 4.35 40.16 21.15
CA ASP A 452 5.58 40.86 20.72
C ASP A 452 6.19 40.31 19.42
N PHE A 453 5.96 39.02 19.13
CA PHE A 453 6.41 38.34 17.91
C PHE A 453 5.30 38.14 16.86
N GLY A 454 4.08 38.65 17.13
CA GLY A 454 2.90 38.49 16.27
C GLY A 454 2.34 37.06 16.25
N CYS A 455 1.48 36.79 15.26
CA CYS A 455 0.90 35.45 15.04
C CYS A 455 0.99 35.04 13.57
N PRO A 456 2.21 34.86 13.02
CA PRO A 456 2.43 34.69 11.59
C PRO A 456 1.65 33.52 10.97
N VAL A 457 1.51 32.39 11.69
CA VAL A 457 0.80 31.21 11.18
C VAL A 457 -0.71 31.47 11.16
N PHE A 458 -1.25 32.06 12.22
CA PHE A 458 -2.67 32.44 12.25
C PHE A 458 -2.99 33.51 11.20
N THR A 459 -2.09 34.48 11.01
CA THR A 459 -2.20 35.48 9.95
C THR A 459 -2.22 34.85 8.57
N GLU A 460 -1.37 33.86 8.28
CA GLU A 460 -1.38 33.15 7.00
C GLU A 460 -2.70 32.41 6.78
N VAL A 461 -3.22 31.71 7.80
CA VAL A 461 -4.51 31.01 7.74
C VAL A 461 -5.67 31.99 7.48
N PHE A 462 -5.72 33.12 8.19
CA PHE A 462 -6.75 34.13 7.97
C PHE A 462 -6.59 34.84 6.62
N HIS A 463 -5.36 35.09 6.17
CA HIS A 463 -5.08 35.66 4.85
C HIS A 463 -5.60 34.74 3.74
N GLN A 464 -5.34 33.44 3.84
CA GLN A 464 -5.88 32.45 2.91
C GLN A 464 -7.42 32.44 2.93
N PHE A 465 -8.04 32.41 4.12
CA PHE A 465 -9.50 32.50 4.25
C PHE A 465 -10.09 33.74 3.59
N ASN A 466 -9.48 34.90 3.85
CA ASN A 466 -9.87 36.18 3.29
C ASN A 466 -9.77 36.19 1.75
N ASP A 467 -8.63 35.76 1.21
CA ASP A 467 -8.39 35.76 -0.23
C ASP A 467 -9.32 34.81 -0.96
N ASP A 468 -9.54 33.60 -0.43
CA ASP A 468 -10.38 32.59 -1.07
C ASP A 468 -11.86 33.03 -1.08
N VAL A 469 -12.34 33.68 0.00
CA VAL A 469 -13.70 34.24 0.05
C VAL A 469 -13.83 35.42 -0.92
N ILE A 470 -12.89 36.36 -0.92
CA ILE A 470 -12.91 37.52 -1.83
C ILE A 470 -12.84 37.06 -3.28
N TYR A 471 -12.00 36.07 -3.59
CA TYR A 471 -11.90 35.47 -4.91
C TYR A 471 -13.25 34.89 -5.35
N ALA A 472 -13.87 34.05 -4.53
CA ALA A 472 -15.18 33.47 -4.83
C ALA A 472 -16.31 34.52 -4.93
N ALA A 473 -16.18 35.65 -4.24
CA ALA A 473 -17.16 36.74 -4.27
C ALA A 473 -17.02 37.69 -5.46
N THR A 474 -15.80 37.87 -5.98
CA THR A 474 -15.50 38.90 -7.00
C THR A 474 -15.14 38.34 -8.37
N GLN A 475 -14.69 37.09 -8.45
CA GLN A 475 -14.20 36.51 -9.69
C GLN A 475 -15.36 36.22 -10.66
N GLU A 476 -15.31 36.86 -11.82
CA GLU A 476 -16.23 36.59 -12.92
C GLU A 476 -15.88 35.26 -13.63
N GLY A 477 -16.91 34.58 -14.12
CA GLY A 477 -16.76 33.35 -14.93
C GLY A 477 -16.66 32.04 -14.14
N LEU A 478 -16.77 32.09 -12.81
CA LEU A 478 -16.90 30.88 -11.99
C LEU A 478 -18.25 30.18 -12.23
N PRO A 479 -18.35 28.84 -12.08
CA PRO A 479 -19.63 28.14 -12.01
C PRO A 479 -20.51 28.68 -10.86
N PRO A 480 -21.86 28.63 -10.96
CA PRO A 480 -22.76 29.20 -9.95
C PRO A 480 -22.48 28.72 -8.51
N TYR A 481 -22.20 27.43 -8.32
CA TYR A 481 -21.90 26.86 -7.00
C TYR A 481 -20.55 27.33 -6.41
N GLN A 482 -19.66 27.92 -7.21
CA GLN A 482 -18.39 28.49 -6.77
C GLN A 482 -18.46 30.01 -6.53
N GLN A 483 -19.58 30.64 -6.86
CA GLN A 483 -19.76 32.07 -6.66
C GLN A 483 -20.34 32.33 -5.26
N LEU A 484 -19.78 33.32 -4.57
CA LEU A 484 -20.27 33.80 -3.27
C LEU A 484 -20.60 35.31 -3.36
N PRO A 485 -21.59 35.72 -4.16
CA PRO A 485 -21.91 37.14 -4.29
C PRO A 485 -22.41 37.71 -2.97
N ASN A 486 -22.03 38.96 -2.68
CA ASN A 486 -22.31 39.64 -1.41
C ASN A 486 -21.92 38.81 -0.18
N ALA A 487 -20.82 38.06 -0.27
CA ALA A 487 -20.35 37.25 0.84
C ALA A 487 -19.98 38.10 2.07
N ASP A 488 -20.54 37.71 3.21
CA ASP A 488 -20.10 38.13 4.54
C ASP A 488 -19.50 36.91 5.24
N ALA A 489 -18.22 37.01 5.63
CA ALA A 489 -17.47 35.90 6.20
C ALA A 489 -16.73 36.33 7.46
N VAL A 490 -16.81 35.48 8.48
CA VAL A 490 -16.21 35.71 9.79
C VAL A 490 -15.53 34.45 10.32
N MET A 491 -14.36 34.65 10.91
CA MET A 491 -13.66 33.68 11.73
C MET A 491 -13.70 34.15 13.19
N LEU A 492 -14.40 33.40 14.03
CA LEU A 492 -14.58 33.70 15.45
C LEU A 492 -13.74 32.72 16.27
N VAL A 493 -12.84 33.24 17.09
CA VAL A 493 -12.02 32.44 18.03
C VAL A 493 -12.49 32.72 19.46
N GLU A 494 -12.90 31.66 20.16
CA GLU A 494 -13.42 31.74 21.53
C GLU A 494 -12.63 30.81 22.46
N ASP A 495 -12.34 31.29 23.68
CA ASP A 495 -11.87 30.42 24.76
C ASP A 495 -13.05 29.57 25.25
N TRP A 496 -13.08 28.30 24.84
CA TRP A 496 -14.21 27.39 25.12
C TRP A 496 -14.06 26.68 26.46
N GLN A 497 -12.87 26.13 26.71
CA GLN A 497 -12.48 25.54 27.99
C GLN A 497 -11.01 25.84 28.28
N LYS A 498 -10.54 25.48 29.48
CA LYS A 498 -9.12 25.55 29.79
C LYS A 498 -8.35 24.72 28.75
N ASP A 499 -7.39 25.35 28.09
CA ASP A 499 -6.53 24.73 27.08
C ASP A 499 -7.28 24.25 25.81
N LEU A 500 -8.49 24.76 25.55
CA LEU A 500 -9.30 24.42 24.38
C LEU A 500 -9.95 25.68 23.79
N ARG A 501 -9.63 25.97 22.54
CA ARG A 501 -10.22 27.08 21.77
C ARG A 501 -11.20 26.54 20.74
N LYS A 502 -12.29 27.29 20.54
CA LYS A 502 -13.27 27.01 19.50
C LYS A 502 -13.10 28.06 18.40
N VAL A 503 -12.82 27.58 17.18
CA VAL A 503 -12.77 28.40 15.98
C VAL A 503 -14.04 28.14 15.18
N THR A 504 -14.83 29.18 14.94
CA THR A 504 -16.03 29.12 14.12
C THR A 504 -15.79 29.90 12.83
N MET A 505 -15.82 29.20 11.70
CA MET A 505 -15.79 29.83 10.38
C MET A 505 -17.21 29.84 9.83
N ARG A 506 -17.73 31.04 9.55
CA ARG A 506 -19.06 31.24 8.98
C ARG A 506 -18.95 32.07 7.72
N ILE A 507 -19.58 31.59 6.65
CA ILE A 507 -19.70 32.31 5.37
C ILE A 507 -21.19 32.40 5.05
N THR A 508 -21.69 33.61 4.83
CA THR A 508 -23.05 33.89 4.39
C THR A 508 -23.00 34.55 3.01
N TRP A 509 -23.77 34.08 2.05
CA TRP A 509 -23.80 34.63 0.70
C TRP A 509 -25.20 34.57 0.11
N ASP A 510 -25.44 35.34 -0.95
CA ASP A 510 -26.68 35.24 -1.73
C ASP A 510 -26.52 34.11 -2.77
N ASP A 511 -27.27 33.02 -2.61
CA ASP A 511 -27.16 31.89 -3.52
C ASP A 511 -27.67 32.25 -4.93
N VAL A 512 -26.83 32.02 -5.94
CA VAL A 512 -27.08 32.46 -7.32
C VAL A 512 -28.30 31.78 -7.94
N GLU A 513 -28.55 30.51 -7.58
CA GLU A 513 -29.64 29.73 -8.16
C GLU A 513 -30.98 29.99 -7.48
N SER A 514 -30.99 30.05 -6.15
CA SER A 514 -32.21 30.21 -5.35
C SER A 514 -32.55 31.67 -5.01
N GLY A 515 -31.58 32.58 -5.13
CA GLY A 515 -31.71 33.99 -4.76
C GLY A 515 -31.90 34.22 -3.25
N LYS A 516 -31.63 33.21 -2.42
CA LYS A 516 -31.77 33.27 -0.96
C LYS A 516 -30.42 33.40 -0.29
N SER A 517 -30.39 34.17 0.79
CA SER A 517 -29.24 34.20 1.69
C SER A 517 -29.05 32.81 2.31
N THR A 518 -27.87 32.24 2.08
CA THR A 518 -27.45 30.91 2.53
C THR A 518 -26.23 31.07 3.42
N THR A 519 -26.14 30.28 4.49
CA THR A 519 -25.02 30.31 5.44
C THR A 519 -24.43 28.91 5.57
N TYR A 520 -23.10 28.84 5.50
CA TYR A 520 -22.32 27.67 5.86
C TYR A 520 -21.49 28.00 7.11
N GLU A 521 -21.49 27.09 8.08
CA GLU A 521 -20.81 27.26 9.36
C GLU A 521 -20.15 25.96 9.79
N LYS A 522 -18.88 26.04 10.20
CA LYS A 522 -18.14 24.92 10.77
C LYS A 522 -17.50 25.36 12.08
N HIS A 523 -17.58 24.47 13.07
CA HIS A 523 -16.91 24.62 14.35
C HIS A 523 -15.73 23.66 14.43
N VAL A 524 -14.58 24.18 14.82
CA VAL A 524 -13.35 23.42 15.02
C VAL A 524 -12.88 23.65 16.45
N PHE A 525 -12.53 22.57 17.13
CA PHE A 525 -12.06 22.61 18.51
C PHE A 525 -10.58 22.27 18.54
N LEU A 526 -9.74 23.21 18.98
CA LEU A 526 -8.29 23.11 18.98
C LEU A 526 -7.78 23.11 20.41
N HIS A 527 -7.21 21.99 20.83
CA HIS A 527 -6.62 21.83 22.15
C HIS A 527 -5.18 22.37 22.16
N ARG A 528 -4.64 22.78 23.30
CA ARG A 528 -3.25 23.26 23.41
C ARG A 528 -2.20 22.31 22.81
N ASN A 529 -2.49 21.01 22.86
CA ASN A 529 -1.62 19.94 22.37
C ASN A 529 -1.97 19.48 20.94
N SER A 530 -2.78 20.23 20.18
CA SER A 530 -3.14 19.85 18.81
C SER A 530 -2.07 20.19 17.78
N GLY A 531 -1.17 21.13 18.07
CA GLY A 531 0.02 21.38 17.27
C GLY A 531 1.06 20.29 17.52
N GLY A 532 1.49 19.60 16.46
CA GLY A 532 2.48 18.53 16.58
C GLY A 532 3.81 19.06 17.14
N GLU A 533 4.12 18.64 18.38
CA GLU A 533 5.48 18.51 18.89
C GLU A 533 5.84 17.03 19.05
#